data_AF-A0A819Z427-F1
#
_entry.id   AF-A0A819Z427-F1
#
_cell.length_a   1.000
_cell.length_b   1.000
_cell.length_c   1.000
_cell.angle_alpha   90.00
_cell.angle_beta   90.00
_cell.angle_gamma   90.00
#
_symmetry.space_group_name_H-M   'P 1'
#
loop_
_entity.id
_entity.type
_entity.pdbx_description
1 polymer ?
#
loop_
_entity_poly.entity_id
_entity_poly.type
_entity_poly.pdbx_seq_one_letter_code
_entity_poly.pdbx_strand_id
1 'polypeptide(L)'
;MSSSSSPIASSNYHSASAPADFSQSSISIMAYDSSNATNSSSHIQQYTTARIKFLLKQQPLTYTILKNEKTKSSICWEVFGFPAKKLENTKEYKKIDGFTSCEKCYETFSYTS
;
A
#
# COMPACT_ATOMS: atom_id res chain seq x y z
N MET A 1 -47.42 2.35 -23.46
CA MET A 1 -48.08 3.45 -22.73
C MET A 1 -48.32 2.91 -21.31
N SER A 2 -47.31 2.89 -20.44
CA SER A 2 -46.74 4.00 -19.63
C SER A 2 -47.70 4.50 -18.56
N SER A 3 -47.15 4.67 -17.35
CA SER A 3 -47.65 5.28 -16.09
C SER A 3 -47.82 4.20 -14.99
N SER A 4 -46.86 3.92 -14.10
CA SER A 4 -46.08 4.78 -13.19
C SER A 4 -46.95 5.56 -12.21
N SER A 5 -47.06 5.05 -10.97
CA SER A 5 -47.52 5.80 -9.81
C SER A 5 -46.76 5.37 -8.57
N SER A 6 -45.87 6.24 -8.09
CA SER A 6 -45.36 6.26 -6.71
C SER A 6 -46.12 7.34 -5.93
N PRO A 7 -46.20 7.21 -4.60
CA PRO A 7 -46.01 8.41 -3.79
C PRO A 7 -45.08 8.23 -2.58
N ILE A 8 -44.68 9.39 -2.09
CA ILE A 8 -43.60 9.81 -1.19
C ILE A 8 -44.05 9.82 0.27
N ALA A 9 -43.13 9.55 1.21
CA ALA A 9 -43.00 10.21 2.54
C ALA A 9 -41.93 9.46 3.36
N SER A 10 -41.15 10.01 4.29
CA SER A 10 -40.76 11.36 4.67
C SER A 10 -39.58 11.18 5.63
N SER A 11 -38.66 12.14 5.62
CA SER A 11 -37.48 12.20 6.47
C SER A 11 -37.82 12.21 7.96
N ASN A 12 -37.06 11.46 8.77
CA ASN A 12 -36.92 11.73 10.20
C ASN A 12 -35.43 11.92 10.52
N TYR A 13 -35.05 13.19 10.72
CA TYR A 13 -33.86 13.58 11.46
C TYR A 13 -34.16 13.40 12.95
N HIS A 14 -33.26 12.72 13.68
CA HIS A 14 -33.08 12.98 15.11
C HIS A 14 -31.60 12.85 15.48
N SER A 15 -31.22 13.79 16.33
CA SER A 15 -29.87 14.27 16.65
C SER A 15 -29.01 13.33 17.50
N ALA A 16 -27.70 13.50 17.32
CA ALA A 16 -26.63 13.62 18.31
C ALA A 16 -26.56 12.64 19.50
N SER A 17 -25.41 11.95 19.60
CA SER A 17 -24.60 11.83 20.83
C SER A 17 -23.22 11.24 20.50
N ALA A 18 -22.17 12.04 20.65
CA ALA A 18 -20.82 11.60 21.05
C ALA A 18 -20.65 12.06 22.53
N PRO A 19 -19.63 11.63 23.32
CA PRO A 19 -18.40 10.91 22.97
C PRO A 19 -18.03 9.79 24.00
N ALA A 20 -16.74 9.39 23.99
CA ALA A 20 -16.01 8.40 24.82
C ALA A 20 -15.82 7.04 24.10
N ASP A 21 -14.65 6.41 24.07
CA ASP A 21 -13.53 6.47 25.00
C ASP A 21 -12.19 6.19 24.29
N PHE A 22 -11.14 6.81 24.80
CA PHE A 22 -9.80 6.90 24.25
C PHE A 22 -8.96 5.73 24.81
N SER A 23 -8.95 4.57 24.15
CA SER A 23 -8.07 3.48 24.55
C SER A 23 -6.72 3.59 23.83
N GLN A 24 -5.75 4.13 24.56
CA GLN A 24 -4.34 4.21 24.21
C GLN A 24 -3.77 2.81 23.95
N SER A 25 -3.67 2.42 22.69
CA SER A 25 -2.76 1.33 22.30
C SER A 25 -1.37 1.91 22.18
N SER A 26 -0.55 1.63 23.19
CA SER A 26 0.85 2.01 23.35
C SER A 26 1.64 1.84 22.05
N ILE A 27 2.02 2.96 21.43
CA ILE A 27 2.99 2.97 20.34
C ILE A 27 4.36 2.79 21.00
N SER A 28 4.92 1.59 20.92
CA SER A 28 6.34 1.37 21.20
C SER A 28 7.17 2.05 20.11
N ILE A 29 7.48 3.33 20.31
CA ILE A 29 8.52 4.04 19.55
C ILE A 29 9.84 3.45 20.01
N MET A 30 10.38 2.47 19.28
CA MET A 30 11.75 2.05 19.49
C MET A 30 12.66 3.21 19.07
N ALA A 31 13.22 3.90 20.07
CA ALA A 31 14.28 4.87 19.90
C ALA A 31 15.47 4.15 19.23
N TYR A 32 15.82 4.58 18.02
CA TYR A 32 17.04 4.11 17.38
C TYR A 32 18.21 4.89 17.98
N ASP A 33 19.16 4.16 18.55
CA ASP A 33 20.43 4.70 19.01
C ASP A 33 21.22 5.22 17.81
N SER A 34 21.51 6.52 17.82
CA SER A 34 22.23 7.22 16.77
C SER A 34 23.73 7.14 17.04
N SER A 35 24.32 6.01 16.66
CA SER A 35 25.77 5.80 16.69
C SER A 35 26.39 6.01 15.31
N ASN A 36 27.29 6.99 15.26
CA ASN A 36 27.95 7.61 14.12
C ASN A 36 28.82 6.64 13.29
N ALA A 37 28.64 6.59 11.96
CA ALA A 37 29.61 5.98 11.03
C ALA A 37 29.62 6.69 9.67
N THR A 38 30.55 7.64 9.53
CA THR A 38 31.07 8.15 8.26
C THR A 38 31.79 7.05 7.48
N ASN A 39 31.29 6.68 6.29
CA ASN A 39 32.07 6.46 5.07
C ASN A 39 31.18 6.02 3.90
N SER A 40 31.46 6.55 2.71
CA SER A 40 30.75 6.33 1.44
C SER A 40 30.13 4.94 1.28
N SER A 41 28.80 4.86 1.36
CA SER A 41 28.06 3.63 1.07
C SER A 41 26.92 3.99 0.13
N SER A 42 26.88 3.32 -1.02
CA SER A 42 25.68 3.20 -1.84
C SER A 42 24.50 2.97 -0.88
N HIS A 43 23.59 3.93 -0.85
CA HIS A 43 22.50 3.96 0.12
C HIS A 43 21.56 2.80 -0.24
N ILE A 44 21.83 1.60 0.27
CA ILE A 44 20.94 0.45 0.16
C ILE A 44 19.68 0.88 0.89
N GLN A 45 18.68 1.35 0.15
CA GLN A 45 17.38 1.66 0.72
C GLN A 45 16.82 0.36 1.27
N GLN A 46 16.86 0.21 2.59
CA GLN A 46 16.25 -0.93 3.26
C GLN A 46 14.73 -0.78 3.14
N TYR A 47 14.12 -1.71 2.43
CA TYR A 47 12.68 -1.80 2.32
C TYR A 47 12.15 -2.79 3.35
N THR A 48 10.97 -2.47 3.91
CA THR A 48 10.17 -3.38 4.73
C THR A 48 8.80 -3.54 4.08
N THR A 49 8.07 -4.61 4.43
CA THR A 49 6.70 -4.85 3.92
C THR A 49 5.78 -3.66 4.19
N ALA A 50 5.78 -3.15 5.43
CA ALA A 50 5.00 -2.00 5.84
C ALA A 50 5.36 -0.73 5.05
N ARG A 51 6.66 -0.50 4.79
CA ARG A 51 7.12 0.66 4.02
C ARG A 51 6.70 0.58 2.57
N ILE A 52 6.83 -0.57 1.93
CA ILE A 52 6.41 -0.77 0.54
C ILE A 52 4.90 -0.56 0.41
N LYS A 53 4.09 -1.19 1.28
CA LYS A 53 2.64 -0.99 1.33
C LYS A 53 2.25 0.49 1.46
N PHE A 54 2.93 1.22 2.34
CA PHE A 54 2.72 2.67 2.48
C PHE A 54 3.06 3.43 1.19
N LEU A 55 4.21 3.15 0.58
CA LEU A 55 4.66 3.83 -0.64
C LEU A 55 3.73 3.58 -1.83
N LEU A 56 3.27 2.33 -2.01
CA LEU A 56 2.31 1.98 -3.06
C LEU A 56 0.97 2.71 -2.90
N LYS A 57 0.50 2.88 -1.66
CA LYS A 57 -0.76 3.59 -1.38
C LYS A 57 -0.66 5.10 -1.51
N GLN A 58 0.42 5.68 -0.99
CA GLN A 58 0.55 7.14 -0.84
C GLN A 58 1.27 7.81 -2.02
N GLN A 59 2.04 7.06 -2.80
CA GLN A 59 2.85 7.59 -3.90
C GLN A 59 2.69 6.77 -5.20
N PRO A 60 1.45 6.61 -5.72
CA PRO A 60 1.18 5.75 -6.88
C PRO A 60 1.82 6.24 -8.19
N LEU A 61 2.23 7.52 -8.26
CA LEU A 61 2.96 8.07 -9.41
C LEU A 61 4.44 7.66 -9.43
N THR A 62 4.97 7.28 -8.26
CA THR A 62 6.39 6.96 -8.06
C THR A 62 6.60 5.48 -7.81
N TYR A 63 5.64 4.79 -7.18
CA TYR A 63 5.72 3.37 -6.87
C TYR A 63 4.54 2.63 -7.50
N THR A 64 4.83 1.48 -8.09
CA THR A 64 3.84 0.64 -8.78
C THR A 64 4.10 -0.84 -8.53
N ILE A 65 3.18 -1.69 -8.98
CA ILE A 65 3.34 -3.15 -9.00
C ILE A 65 3.49 -3.58 -10.45
N LEU A 66 4.58 -4.29 -10.75
CA LEU A 66 4.87 -4.87 -12.05
C LEU A 66 4.35 -6.30 -12.10
N LYS A 67 3.56 -6.63 -13.12
CA LYS A 67 3.06 -7.99 -13.35
C LYS A 67 4.21 -8.94 -13.66
N ASN A 68 4.05 -10.19 -13.21
CA ASN A 68 4.96 -11.25 -13.64
C ASN A 68 4.55 -11.73 -15.05
N GLU A 69 5.19 -11.18 -16.09
CA GLU A 69 4.90 -11.53 -17.49
C GLU A 69 5.53 -12.86 -17.92
N LYS A 70 6.41 -13.45 -17.10
CA LYS A 70 7.09 -14.70 -17.45
C LYS A 70 6.27 -15.90 -16.99
N THR A 71 5.79 -16.65 -17.97
CA THR A 71 5.27 -18.03 -17.92
C THR A 71 3.89 -18.19 -17.29
N LYS A 72 3.12 -19.17 -17.83
CA LYS A 72 1.79 -19.61 -17.39
C LYS A 72 1.52 -19.23 -15.93
N SER A 73 0.86 -18.09 -15.76
CA SER A 73 0.63 -17.49 -14.46
C SER A 73 -0.11 -18.52 -13.62
N SER A 74 0.54 -19.08 -12.60
CA SER A 74 -0.21 -19.70 -11.51
C SER A 74 -1.22 -18.65 -11.04
N ILE A 75 -2.44 -19.05 -10.66
CA ILE A 75 -3.52 -18.13 -10.27
C ILE A 75 -3.03 -17.04 -9.29
N CYS A 76 -2.07 -17.35 -8.42
CA CYS A 76 -1.44 -16.38 -7.53
C CYS A 76 -0.82 -15.16 -8.25
N TRP A 77 -0.13 -15.34 -9.39
CA TRP A 77 0.48 -14.24 -10.14
C TRP A 77 -0.53 -13.40 -10.94
N GLU A 78 -1.81 -13.79 -10.98
CA GLU A 78 -2.89 -12.94 -11.52
C GLU A 78 -3.26 -11.80 -10.56
N VAL A 79 -2.95 -11.97 -9.27
CA VAL A 79 -3.30 -11.03 -8.20
C VAL A 79 -2.07 -10.33 -7.63
N PHE A 80 -0.91 -10.96 -7.75
CA PHE A 80 0.36 -10.50 -7.20
C PHE A 80 1.34 -10.06 -8.28
N GLY A 81 2.20 -9.11 -7.92
CA GLY A 81 3.31 -8.67 -8.75
C GLY A 81 4.47 -8.13 -7.93
N PHE A 82 5.47 -7.60 -8.62
CA PHE A 82 6.68 -7.09 -8.00
C PHE A 82 6.56 -5.59 -7.72
N PRO A 83 6.70 -5.14 -6.47
CA PRO A 83 6.75 -3.71 -6.18
C PRO A 83 7.98 -3.09 -6.86
N ALA A 84 7.81 -1.90 -7.42
CA ALA A 84 8.86 -1.20 -8.16
C ALA A 84 8.76 0.32 -7.98
N LYS A 85 9.91 0.99 -8.08
CA LYS A 85 10.02 2.45 -8.10
C LYS A 85 10.26 2.92 -9.53
N LYS A 86 9.49 3.90 -10.01
CA LYS A 86 9.73 4.58 -11.28
C LYS A 86 11.04 5.38 -11.20
N LEU A 87 11.89 5.22 -12.21
CA LEU A 87 13.10 6.02 -12.34
C LEU A 87 12.72 7.41 -12.88
N GLU A 88 13.23 8.47 -12.24
CA GLU A 88 12.90 9.85 -12.59
C GLU A 88 13.16 10.13 -14.07
N ASN A 89 12.22 10.83 -14.71
CA ASN A 89 12.31 11.24 -16.12
C ASN A 89 12.40 10.08 -17.14
N THR A 90 12.11 8.84 -16.74
CA THR A 90 12.08 7.69 -17.64
C THR A 90 10.74 6.95 -17.56
N LYS A 91 10.54 6.02 -18.49
CA LYS A 91 9.46 5.01 -18.44
C LYS A 91 9.92 3.72 -17.75
N GLU A 92 11.11 3.72 -17.17
CA GLU A 92 11.73 2.54 -16.58
C GLU A 92 11.37 2.42 -15.10
N TYR A 93 11.36 1.18 -14.63
CA TYR A 93 11.04 0.83 -13.25
C TYR A 93 12.16 0.01 -12.65
N LYS A 94 12.60 0.39 -11.45
CA LYS A 94 13.50 -0.40 -10.62
C LYS A 94 12.68 -1.27 -9.68
N LYS A 95 12.69 -2.58 -9.93
CA LYS A 95 12.05 -3.57 -9.05
C LYS A 95 12.69 -3.54 -7.66
N ILE A 96 11.86 -3.73 -6.62
CA ILE A 96 12.29 -3.88 -5.24
C ILE A 96 12.37 -5.39 -4.95
N ASP A 97 13.59 -5.93 -4.96
CA ASP A 97 13.83 -7.37 -4.78
C ASP A 97 13.46 -7.88 -3.39
N GLY A 98 13.08 -9.16 -3.31
CA GLY A 98 12.70 -9.83 -2.06
C GLY A 98 11.27 -9.57 -1.60
N PHE A 99 10.43 -8.93 -2.44
CA PHE A 99 9.05 -8.62 -2.11
C PHE A 99 8.08 -8.92 -3.25
N THR A 100 6.84 -9.28 -2.88
CA THR A 100 5.68 -9.35 -3.77
C THR A 100 4.53 -8.56 -3.17
N SER A 101 3.67 -7.96 -4.00
CA SER A 101 2.55 -7.15 -3.55
C SER A 101 1.27 -7.46 -4.31
N CYS A 102 0.14 -7.48 -3.61
CA CYS A 102 -1.18 -7.63 -4.21
C CYS A 102 -1.59 -6.36 -4.97
N GLU A 103 -2.03 -6.49 -6.21
CA GLU A 103 -2.43 -5.36 -7.06
C GLU A 103 -3.68 -4.64 -6.54
N LYS A 104 -4.56 -5.34 -5.82
CA LYS A 104 -5.85 -4.80 -5.38
C LYS A 104 -5.77 -4.10 -4.02
N CYS A 105 -5.04 -4.67 -3.07
CA CYS A 105 -5.02 -4.19 -1.67
C CYS A 105 -3.65 -3.67 -1.21
N TYR A 106 -2.61 -3.81 -2.03
CA TYR A 106 -1.22 -3.43 -1.74
C TYR A 106 -0.62 -4.14 -0.52
N GLU A 107 -1.17 -5.29 -0.11
CA GLU A 107 -0.53 -6.12 0.90
C GLU A 107 0.81 -6.64 0.34
N THR A 108 1.89 -6.48 1.11
CA THR A 108 3.24 -6.79 0.68
C THR A 108 3.82 -7.90 1.54
N PHE A 109 4.38 -8.92 0.88
CA PHE A 109 5.03 -10.06 1.51
C PHE A 109 6.51 -10.08 1.13
N SER A 110 7.37 -10.41 2.09
CA SER A 110 8.79 -10.67 1.83
C SER A 110 9.03 -12.14 1.54
N TYR A 111 9.98 -12.45 0.67
CA TYR A 111 10.43 -13.82 0.40
C TYR A 111 11.95 -13.90 0.38
N THR A 112 12.49 -15.05 0.75
CA THR A 112 13.90 -15.40 0.57
C THR A 112 14.02 -16.23 -0.70
N SER A 113 14.89 -15.82 -1.62
CA SER A 113 15.23 -16.57 -2.83
C SER A 113 16.22 -17.69 -2.56
#